data_AF-A0A966BJ17-F1
#
_entry.id   AF-A0A966BJ17-F1
#
_cell.length_a   1.000
_cell.length_b   1.000
_cell.length_c   1.000
_cell.angle_alpha   90.00
_cell.angle_beta   90.00
_cell.angle_gamma   90.00
#
_symmetry.space_group_name_H-M   'P 1'
#
loop_
_entity.id
_entity.type
_entity.pdbx_description
1 polymer ?
#
loop_
_entity_poly.entity_id
_entity_poly.type
_entity_poly.pdbx_seq_one_letter_code
_entity_poly.pdbx_strand_id
1 'polypeptide(L)'
;MWVETLRNIPLLVQIIFYFSVLTVLPRLTLESGPINGWFHISNKGISMPRVFLADGFYQWLVVVLIGAVVGYYVHRHRTRLHNETGAITSPILWAFAVITLFAIVGIFIHPIFSWVGSIFGALASLFDSLTVLVPQIVLSGVALVGATTWVLRFIRKHRSAGGHLSLVDDDWFRIIFTIAVSVILVFVFISWEGLSSWILNSGRDLFQVIESKFNVDGAARPFDAMRPEIIQKGKFPNYGPSGLTMSVSFAAVFFGVVFYTSAFIGENVRGGILAVPKGQIEAARAVGLRQSQALRHVILPQAF
;
A
#
# COMPACT_ATOMS: atom_id res chain seq x y z
N MET A 1 13.56 -26.95 -27.08
CA MET A 1 13.75 -28.08 -26.13
C MET A 1 12.98 -27.88 -24.81
N TRP A 2 13.38 -26.99 -23.89
CA TRP A 2 12.71 -26.85 -22.57
C TRP A 2 11.20 -26.56 -22.64
N VAL A 3 10.80 -25.61 -23.49
CA VAL A 3 9.39 -25.21 -23.68
C VAL A 3 8.55 -26.34 -24.30
N GLU A 4 9.10 -27.04 -25.30
CA GLU A 4 8.41 -28.16 -25.96
C GLU A 4 8.24 -29.35 -25.01
N THR A 5 9.27 -29.67 -24.22
CA THR A 5 9.20 -30.78 -23.26
C THR A 5 8.18 -30.50 -22.15
N LEU A 6 8.20 -29.31 -21.54
CA LEU A 6 7.28 -29.01 -20.45
C LEU A 6 5.81 -28.88 -20.88
N ARG A 7 5.53 -28.41 -22.10
CA ARG A 7 4.14 -28.29 -22.59
C ARG A 7 3.50 -29.65 -22.88
N ASN A 8 4.31 -30.63 -23.28
CA ASN A 8 3.83 -31.97 -23.67
C ASN A 8 3.62 -32.91 -22.47
N ILE A 9 4.04 -32.52 -21.26
CA ILE A 9 3.87 -33.32 -20.05
C ILE A 9 2.64 -32.82 -19.27
N PRO A 10 1.67 -33.68 -18.93
CA PRO A 10 0.52 -33.30 -18.12
C PRO A 10 0.94 -32.63 -16.80
N LEU A 11 0.23 -31.58 -16.39
CA LEU A 11 0.53 -30.83 -15.17
C LEU A 11 0.62 -31.74 -13.93
N LEU A 12 -0.25 -32.75 -13.84
CA LEU A 12 -0.22 -33.72 -12.74
C LEU A 12 1.12 -34.46 -12.65
N VAL A 13 1.69 -34.86 -13.78
CA VAL A 13 2.99 -35.55 -13.83
C VAL A 13 4.09 -34.61 -13.35
N GLN A 14 4.03 -33.33 -13.70
CA GLN A 14 4.98 -32.33 -13.21
C GLN A 14 4.87 -32.12 -11.70
N ILE A 15 3.64 -32.03 -11.17
CA ILE A 15 3.42 -31.90 -9.73
C ILE A 15 3.97 -33.12 -8.99
N ILE A 16 3.68 -34.33 -9.46
CA ILE A 16 4.21 -35.57 -8.88
C ILE A 16 5.73 -35.62 -8.97
N PHE A 17 6.31 -35.18 -10.09
CA PHE A 17 7.75 -35.08 -10.27
C PHE A 17 8.37 -34.13 -9.25
N TYR A 18 7.89 -32.89 -9.13
CA TYR A 18 8.40 -31.91 -8.17
C TYR A 18 8.20 -32.38 -6.72
N PHE A 19 7.06 -33.02 -6.42
CA PHE A 19 6.83 -33.63 -5.11
C PHE A 19 7.86 -34.71 -4.80
N SER A 20 8.15 -35.59 -5.77
CA SER A 20 9.14 -36.66 -5.61
C SER A 20 10.55 -36.11 -5.42
N VAL A 21 10.92 -35.09 -6.20
CA VAL A 21 12.21 -34.40 -6.04
C VAL A 21 12.35 -33.78 -4.65
N LEU A 22 11.30 -33.12 -4.16
CA LEU A 22 11.31 -32.45 -2.87
C LEU A 22 11.32 -33.43 -1.67
N THR A 23 10.74 -34.62 -1.80
CA THR A 23 10.75 -35.62 -0.72
C THR A 23 12.08 -36.35 -0.58
N VAL A 24 12.89 -36.41 -1.65
CA VAL A 24 14.25 -36.99 -1.65
C VAL A 24 15.28 -36.07 -1.01
N LEU A 25 14.96 -34.78 -0.80
CA LEU A 25 15.85 -33.83 -0.14
C LEU A 25 16.28 -34.30 1.26
N PRO A 26 17.42 -33.78 1.78
CA PRO A 26 17.87 -34.08 3.13
C PRO A 26 16.78 -33.81 4.18
N ARG A 27 16.79 -34.61 5.24
CA ARG A 27 15.88 -34.42 6.38
C ARG A 27 16.14 -33.08 7.04
N LEU A 28 15.09 -32.43 7.54
CA LEU A 28 15.21 -31.20 8.30
C LEU A 28 16.02 -31.45 9.58
N THR A 29 17.10 -30.69 9.78
CA THR A 29 17.91 -30.65 11.01
C THR A 29 18.02 -29.21 11.51
N LEU A 30 18.50 -28.99 12.73
CA LEU A 30 18.65 -27.64 13.29
C LEU A 30 19.68 -26.78 12.51
N GLU A 31 20.52 -27.41 11.69
CA GLU A 31 21.54 -26.76 10.88
C GLU A 31 21.24 -26.82 9.37
N SER A 32 20.09 -27.38 8.95
CA SER A 32 19.87 -27.70 7.54
C SER A 32 19.47 -26.49 6.70
N GLY A 33 20.34 -25.92 5.88
CA GLY A 33 19.95 -24.91 4.88
C GLY A 33 21.09 -24.51 3.94
N PRO A 34 20.81 -24.13 2.66
CA PRO A 34 21.84 -23.62 1.76
C PRO A 34 22.51 -22.35 2.28
N ILE A 35 21.78 -21.58 3.10
CA ILE A 35 22.25 -20.36 3.75
C ILE A 35 21.83 -20.44 5.21
N ASN A 36 22.79 -20.68 6.10
CA ASN A 36 22.56 -20.90 7.53
C ASN A 36 21.63 -19.85 8.14
N GLY A 37 20.44 -20.30 8.56
CA GLY A 37 19.42 -19.49 9.23
C GLY A 37 18.65 -18.50 8.35
N TRP A 38 18.96 -18.40 7.05
CA TRP A 38 18.23 -17.52 6.12
C TRP A 38 17.38 -18.31 5.15
N PHE A 39 17.87 -19.44 4.66
CA PHE A 39 17.12 -20.26 3.72
C PHE A 39 17.29 -21.72 4.07
N HIS A 40 16.16 -22.42 4.20
CA HIS A 40 16.13 -23.84 4.52
C HIS A 40 15.36 -24.58 3.43
N ILE A 41 15.96 -25.65 2.93
CA ILE A 41 15.34 -26.58 1.98
C ILE A 41 15.51 -27.97 2.56
N SER A 42 14.42 -28.70 2.70
CA SER A 42 14.43 -30.06 3.24
C SER A 42 13.25 -30.88 2.72
N ASN A 43 13.19 -32.15 3.08
CA ASN A 43 12.01 -33.00 2.86
C ASN A 43 10.75 -32.57 3.62
N LYS A 44 10.79 -31.49 4.40
CA LYS A 44 9.62 -30.83 5.01
C LYS A 44 9.11 -29.64 4.20
N GLY A 45 9.82 -29.26 3.13
CA GLY A 45 9.49 -28.15 2.26
C GLY A 45 10.57 -27.07 2.29
N ILE A 46 10.18 -25.84 1.97
CA ILE A 46 11.09 -24.70 1.81
C ILE A 46 10.70 -23.63 2.83
N SER A 47 11.67 -23.08 3.54
CA SER A 47 11.47 -21.97 4.45
C SER A 47 12.45 -20.84 4.15
N MET A 48 11.93 -19.62 4.02
CA MET A 48 12.69 -18.42 3.69
C MET A 48 12.38 -17.28 4.69
N PRO A 49 13.19 -16.22 4.76
CA PRO A 49 12.96 -15.12 5.68
C PRO A 49 11.68 -14.40 5.31
N ARG A 50 10.91 -14.00 6.31
CA ARG A 50 9.73 -13.15 6.10
C ARG A 50 10.17 -11.70 6.27
N VAL A 51 10.10 -10.92 5.20
CA VAL A 51 10.23 -9.46 5.29
C VAL A 51 8.93 -8.89 5.84
N PHE A 52 9.03 -8.05 6.85
CA PHE A 52 7.88 -7.38 7.47
C PHE A 52 8.17 -5.89 7.71
N LEU A 53 7.10 -5.14 7.94
CA LEU A 53 7.16 -3.71 8.23
C LEU A 53 7.59 -3.56 9.70
N ALA A 54 8.72 -2.89 9.93
CA ALA A 54 9.25 -2.64 11.27
C ALA A 54 8.96 -1.21 11.71
N ASP A 55 9.41 -0.83 12.91
CA ASP A 55 9.02 0.42 13.56
C ASP A 55 9.35 1.67 12.73
N GLY A 56 10.45 1.66 11.95
CA GLY A 56 10.83 2.77 11.07
C GLY A 56 10.01 2.92 9.77
N PHE A 57 9.06 2.02 9.50
CA PHE A 57 8.37 1.95 8.20
C PHE A 57 7.59 3.22 7.88
N TYR A 58 6.85 3.77 8.85
CA TYR A 58 5.98 4.91 8.62
C TYR A 58 6.76 6.20 8.34
N GLN A 59 7.88 6.40 9.03
CA GLN A 59 8.80 7.50 8.76
C GLN A 59 9.42 7.37 7.36
N TRP A 60 9.84 6.16 6.97
CA TRP A 60 10.35 5.89 5.62
C TRP A 60 9.29 6.15 4.54
N LEU A 61 8.04 5.75 4.80
CA LEU A 61 6.93 5.98 3.88
C LEU A 61 6.72 7.47 3.62
N VAL A 62 6.88 8.33 4.63
CA VAL A 62 6.82 9.80 4.44
C VAL A 62 7.90 10.27 3.46
N VAL A 63 9.13 9.77 3.56
CA VAL A 63 10.21 10.10 2.59
C VAL A 63 9.81 9.68 1.18
N VAL A 64 9.27 8.48 1.03
CA VAL A 64 8.82 7.96 -0.27
C VAL A 64 7.67 8.78 -0.84
N LEU A 65 6.72 9.22 0.00
CA LEU A 65 5.63 10.09 -0.42
C LEU A 65 6.14 11.47 -0.88
N ILE A 66 7.11 12.05 -0.18
CA ILE A 66 7.80 13.27 -0.64
C ILE A 66 8.47 13.00 -2.00
N GLY A 67 9.17 11.88 -2.13
CA GLY A 67 9.78 11.43 -3.38
C GLY A 67 8.77 11.26 -4.51
N ALA A 68 7.56 10.78 -4.22
CA ALA A 68 6.46 10.66 -5.18
C ALA A 68 5.94 12.02 -5.63
N VAL A 69 5.81 12.98 -4.72
CA VAL A 69 5.44 14.36 -5.06
C VAL A 69 6.51 15.00 -5.95
N VAL A 70 7.79 14.88 -5.59
CA VAL A 70 8.90 15.38 -6.42
C VAL A 70 8.94 14.67 -7.77
N GLY A 71 8.79 13.34 -7.78
CA GLY A 71 8.71 12.52 -8.98
C GLY A 71 7.57 12.92 -9.91
N TYR A 72 6.40 13.29 -9.36
CA TYR A 72 5.28 13.84 -10.11
C TYR A 72 5.64 15.16 -10.81
N TYR A 73 6.30 16.08 -10.10
CA TYR A 73 6.76 17.34 -10.70
C TYR A 73 7.84 17.10 -11.77
N VAL A 74 8.77 16.18 -11.54
CA VAL A 74 9.80 15.79 -12.51
C VAL A 74 9.16 15.17 -13.76
N HIS A 75 8.18 14.27 -13.58
CA HIS A 75 7.41 13.71 -14.68
C HIS A 75 6.76 14.82 -15.53
N ARG A 76 6.03 15.73 -14.87
CA ARG A 76 5.34 16.84 -15.54
C ARG A 76 6.32 17.74 -16.28
N HIS A 77 7.46 18.05 -15.70
CA HIS A 77 8.50 18.87 -16.32
C HIS A 77 9.13 18.17 -17.53
N ARG A 78 9.49 16.88 -17.42
CA ARG A 78 10.06 16.10 -18.52
C ARG A 78 9.10 15.92 -19.69
N THR A 79 7.80 15.77 -19.42
CA THR A 79 6.77 15.70 -20.47
C THR A 79 6.61 17.03 -21.19
N ARG A 80 6.66 18.15 -20.48
CA ARG A 80 6.67 19.49 -21.10
C ARG A 80 7.87 19.66 -22.04
N LEU A 81 9.07 19.35 -21.54
CA LEU A 81 10.30 19.42 -22.35
C LEU A 81 10.22 18.51 -23.59
N HIS A 82 9.64 17.31 -23.46
CA HIS A 82 9.45 16.42 -24.62
C HIS A 82 8.55 17.06 -25.68
N ASN A 83 7.43 17.64 -25.25
CA ASN A 83 6.46 18.25 -26.15
C ASN A 83 7.00 19.52 -26.82
N GLU A 84 7.86 20.29 -26.14
CA GLU A 84 8.44 21.53 -26.65
C GLU A 84 9.64 21.29 -27.57
N THR A 85 10.53 20.36 -27.20
CA THR A 85 11.82 20.16 -27.90
C THR A 85 11.86 18.94 -28.81
N GLY A 86 10.87 18.04 -28.72
CA GLY A 86 10.86 16.75 -29.42
C GLY A 86 11.95 15.76 -28.96
N ALA A 87 12.80 16.13 -28.00
CA ALA A 87 13.91 15.31 -27.53
C ALA A 87 13.43 14.14 -26.67
N ILE A 88 14.13 12.99 -26.69
CA ILE A 88 13.78 11.82 -25.89
C ILE A 88 14.13 12.09 -24.41
N THR A 89 13.15 12.49 -23.60
CA THR A 89 13.35 12.86 -22.18
C THR A 89 12.96 11.77 -21.17
N SER A 90 12.36 10.67 -21.63
CA SER A 90 11.90 9.51 -20.82
C SER A 90 11.24 9.88 -19.47
N PRO A 91 10.09 10.59 -19.47
CA PRO A 91 9.50 11.15 -18.23
C PRO A 91 9.19 10.14 -17.13
N ILE A 92 8.72 8.94 -17.49
CA ILE A 92 8.37 7.89 -16.53
C ILE A 92 9.61 7.33 -15.83
N LEU A 93 10.70 7.10 -16.58
CA LEU A 93 11.94 6.57 -16.02
C LEU A 93 12.55 7.54 -15.00
N TRP A 94 12.51 8.84 -15.30
CA TRP A 94 13.00 9.86 -14.36
C TRP A 94 12.13 9.98 -13.11
N ALA A 95 10.81 9.93 -13.25
CA ALA A 95 9.91 9.91 -12.10
C ALA A 95 10.18 8.70 -11.20
N PHE A 96 10.32 7.51 -11.81
CA PHE A 96 10.66 6.28 -11.09
C PHE A 96 12.03 6.38 -10.42
N ALA A 97 13.06 6.85 -11.14
CA ALA A 97 14.40 7.02 -10.58
C ALA A 97 14.43 7.96 -9.37
N VAL A 98 13.65 9.05 -9.41
CA VAL A 98 13.51 9.97 -8.27
C VAL A 98 12.84 9.27 -7.08
N ILE A 99 11.74 8.56 -7.30
CA ILE A 99 11.04 7.82 -6.23
C ILE A 99 11.98 6.76 -5.63
N THR A 100 12.70 6.00 -6.47
CA THR A 100 13.68 5.01 -6.02
C THR A 100 14.81 5.65 -5.22
N LEU A 101 15.33 6.80 -5.67
CA LEU A 101 16.36 7.54 -4.93
C LEU A 101 15.86 7.93 -3.54
N PHE A 102 14.66 8.50 -3.45
CA PHE A 102 14.04 8.85 -2.16
C PHE A 102 13.78 7.62 -1.29
N ALA A 103 13.37 6.49 -1.87
CA ALA A 103 13.19 5.24 -1.15
C ALA A 103 14.52 4.72 -0.56
N ILE A 104 15.61 4.77 -1.32
CA ILE A 104 16.94 4.35 -0.87
C ILE A 104 17.46 5.29 0.21
N VAL A 105 17.42 6.61 -0.04
CA VAL A 105 17.85 7.62 0.92
C VAL A 105 17.02 7.53 2.20
N GLY A 106 15.70 7.31 2.04
CA GLY A 106 14.74 7.15 3.13
C GLY A 106 15.13 6.06 4.12
N ILE A 107 15.80 4.98 3.68
CA ILE A 107 16.25 3.91 4.59
C ILE A 107 17.16 4.49 5.68
N PHE A 108 17.98 5.49 5.35
CA PHE A 108 18.95 6.10 6.25
C PHE A 108 18.40 7.33 6.97
N ILE A 109 17.58 8.14 6.30
CA ILE A 109 17.14 9.44 6.85
C ILE A 109 15.82 9.36 7.63
N HIS A 110 15.09 8.23 7.59
CA HIS A 110 13.78 8.13 8.23
C HIS A 110 13.73 8.60 9.71
N PRO A 111 14.77 8.42 10.57
CA PRO A 111 14.70 8.87 11.97
C PRO A 111 14.56 10.38 12.13
N ILE A 112 14.83 11.16 11.08
CA ILE A 112 14.61 12.62 11.07
C ILE A 112 13.14 12.99 11.30
N PHE A 113 12.20 12.07 11.09
CA PHE A 113 10.77 12.31 11.35
C PHE A 113 10.35 12.03 12.81
N SER A 114 11.31 11.78 13.72
CA SER A 114 11.03 11.57 15.15
C SER A 114 10.32 12.73 15.84
N TRP A 115 10.59 13.97 15.43
CA TRP A 115 9.90 15.17 15.94
C TRP A 115 8.39 15.14 15.71
N VAL A 116 7.92 14.43 14.69
CA VAL A 116 6.49 14.25 14.42
C VAL A 116 5.84 13.49 15.58
N GLY A 117 6.54 12.49 16.13
CA GLY A 117 6.12 11.76 17.31
C GLY A 117 5.91 12.70 18.50
N SER A 118 6.86 13.61 18.77
CA SER A 118 6.75 14.59 19.86
C SER A 118 5.53 15.51 19.73
N ILE A 119 5.16 15.91 18.51
CA ILE A 119 3.95 16.70 18.27
C ILE A 119 2.70 15.89 18.62
N PHE A 120 2.62 14.65 18.17
CA PHE A 120 1.46 13.80 18.45
C PHE A 120 1.38 13.39 19.92
N GLY A 121 2.51 13.17 20.59
CA GLY A 121 2.54 12.99 22.04
C GLY A 121 2.07 14.22 22.81
N ALA A 122 2.46 15.42 22.36
CA ALA A 122 1.93 16.67 22.91
C ALA A 122 0.40 16.77 22.71
N LEU A 123 -0.11 16.41 21.52
CA LEU A 123 -1.56 16.36 21.25
C LEU A 123 -2.27 15.30 22.10
N ALA A 124 -1.68 14.13 22.30
CA ALA A 124 -2.23 13.10 23.19
C ALA A 124 -2.32 13.63 24.64
N SER A 125 -1.24 14.25 25.13
CA SER A 125 -1.21 14.86 26.47
C SER A 125 -2.21 16.00 26.63
N LEU A 126 -2.47 16.76 25.56
CA LEU A 126 -3.52 17.78 25.53
C LEU A 126 -4.87 17.11 25.80
N PHE A 127 -5.19 16.03 25.08
CA PHE A 127 -6.43 15.29 25.28
C PHE A 127 -6.56 14.69 26.69
N ASP A 128 -5.48 14.19 27.29
CA ASP A 128 -5.46 13.73 28.68
C ASP A 128 -5.76 14.86 29.69
N SER A 129 -5.37 16.10 29.37
CA SER A 129 -5.65 17.27 30.21
C SER A 129 -7.09 17.79 30.09
N LEU A 130 -7.83 17.39 29.05
CA LEU A 130 -9.20 17.84 28.84
C LEU A 130 -10.17 17.04 29.71
N THR A 131 -11.05 17.76 30.40
CA THR A 131 -12.18 17.15 31.12
C THR A 131 -13.34 16.88 30.15
N VAL A 132 -14.24 15.98 30.54
CA VAL A 132 -15.46 15.62 29.79
C VAL A 132 -16.32 16.86 29.46
N LEU A 133 -16.24 17.92 30.27
CA LEU A 133 -16.94 19.18 30.04
C LEU A 133 -16.53 19.86 28.71
N VAL A 134 -15.28 19.70 28.27
CA VAL A 134 -14.78 20.40 27.09
C VAL A 134 -15.51 19.93 25.81
N PRO A 135 -15.56 18.62 25.46
CA PRO A 135 -16.37 18.14 24.35
C PRO A 135 -17.86 18.52 24.48
N GLN A 136 -18.43 18.47 25.68
CA GLN A 136 -19.84 18.82 25.89
C GLN A 136 -20.13 20.27 25.50
N ILE A 137 -19.28 21.20 25.94
CA ILE A 137 -19.39 22.63 25.59
C ILE A 137 -19.18 22.83 24.09
N VAL A 138 -18.16 22.19 23.51
CA VAL A 138 -17.84 22.34 22.08
C VAL A 138 -18.98 21.80 21.21
N LEU A 139 -19.47 20.58 21.47
CA LEU A 139 -20.55 19.97 20.70
C LEU A 139 -21.86 20.76 20.83
N SER A 140 -22.19 21.21 22.05
CA SER A 140 -23.36 22.03 22.31
C SER A 140 -23.25 23.38 21.60
N GLY A 141 -22.08 24.02 21.66
CA GLY A 141 -21.81 25.27 20.94
C GLY A 141 -21.91 25.10 19.43
N VAL A 142 -21.35 24.03 18.86
CA VAL A 142 -21.45 23.71 17.43
C VAL A 142 -22.90 23.48 17.01
N ALA A 143 -23.70 22.79 17.82
CA ALA A 143 -25.13 22.59 17.54
C ALA A 143 -25.90 23.92 17.52
N LEU A 144 -25.69 24.79 18.50
CA LEU A 144 -26.35 26.09 18.59
C LEU A 144 -25.90 27.07 17.50
N VAL A 145 -24.60 27.16 17.24
CA VAL A 145 -24.03 27.99 16.16
C VAL A 145 -24.47 27.46 14.80
N GLY A 146 -24.48 26.14 14.61
CA GLY A 146 -24.99 25.49 13.41
C GLY A 146 -26.46 25.83 13.15
N ALA A 147 -27.31 25.68 14.16
CA ALA A 147 -28.73 26.02 14.06
C ALA A 147 -28.93 27.51 13.78
N THR A 148 -28.23 28.39 14.50
CA THR A 148 -28.34 29.84 14.33
C THR A 148 -27.88 30.28 12.95
N THR A 149 -26.71 29.80 12.49
CA THR A 149 -26.20 30.12 11.15
C THR A 149 -27.11 29.58 10.06
N TRP A 150 -27.72 28.40 10.25
CA TRP A 150 -28.71 27.85 9.34
C TRP A 150 -29.97 28.71 9.30
N VAL A 151 -30.58 29.05 10.43
CA VAL A 151 -31.79 29.89 10.52
C VAL A 151 -31.53 31.26 9.88
N LEU A 152 -30.41 31.90 10.19
CA LEU A 152 -30.05 33.20 9.60
C LEU A 152 -29.79 33.12 8.09
N ARG A 153 -29.20 32.02 7.60
CA ARG A 153 -29.06 31.79 6.14
C ARG A 153 -30.40 31.50 5.49
N PHE A 154 -31.26 30.75 6.17
CA PHE A 154 -32.59 30.39 5.70
C PHE A 154 -33.48 31.63 5.58
N ILE A 155 -33.57 32.46 6.62
CA ILE A 155 -34.32 33.73 6.60
C ILE A 155 -33.80 34.65 5.50
N ARG A 156 -32.47 34.78 5.33
CA ARG A 156 -31.88 35.62 4.28
C ARG A 156 -32.28 35.17 2.88
N LYS A 157 -32.44 33.86 2.63
CA LYS A 157 -32.91 33.33 1.34
C LYS A 157 -34.38 33.61 1.07
N HIS A 158 -35.19 33.81 2.11
CA HIS A 158 -36.63 34.10 2.01
C HIS A 158 -36.94 35.60 2.09
N ARG A 159 -35.92 36.47 1.99
CA ARG A 159 -36.11 37.91 1.82
C ARG A 159 -36.16 38.25 0.34
N SER A 160 -37.16 39.05 -0.06
CA SER A 160 -37.22 39.63 -1.40
C SER A 160 -36.14 40.70 -1.60
N ALA A 161 -35.92 41.11 -2.85
CA ALA A 161 -34.94 42.15 -3.19
C ALA A 161 -35.20 43.50 -2.46
N GLY A 162 -36.44 43.75 -2.03
CA GLY A 162 -36.83 44.92 -1.22
C GLY A 162 -36.72 44.72 0.29
N GLY A 163 -36.22 43.58 0.76
CA GLY A 163 -36.01 43.29 2.19
C GLY A 163 -37.23 42.74 2.94
N HIS A 164 -38.39 42.59 2.28
CA HIS A 164 -39.57 41.99 2.89
C HIS A 164 -39.39 40.48 3.11
N LEU A 165 -39.74 40.02 4.32
CA LEU A 165 -39.70 38.62 4.70
C LEU A 165 -41.10 38.00 4.50
N SER A 166 -41.20 36.99 3.65
CA SER A 166 -42.40 36.18 3.48
C SER A 166 -42.09 34.73 3.83
N LEU A 167 -42.66 34.23 4.93
CA LEU A 167 -42.50 32.84 5.38
C LEU A 167 -43.85 32.15 5.30
N VAL A 168 -43.86 30.93 4.75
CA VAL A 168 -45.04 30.03 4.76
C VAL A 168 -45.06 29.25 6.08
N ASP A 169 -46.20 28.67 6.46
CA ASP A 169 -46.32 27.85 7.67
C ASP A 169 -45.28 26.71 7.75
N ASP A 170 -44.95 26.09 6.60
CA ASP A 170 -43.88 25.07 6.50
C ASP A 170 -42.49 25.65 6.83
N ASP A 171 -42.22 26.91 6.48
CA ASP A 171 -40.95 27.57 6.77
C ASP A 171 -40.81 27.87 8.27
N TRP A 172 -41.90 28.32 8.91
CA TRP A 172 -41.96 28.49 10.36
C TRP A 172 -41.76 27.17 11.10
N PHE A 173 -42.39 26.10 10.62
CA PHE A 173 -42.18 24.76 11.18
C PHE A 173 -40.71 24.36 11.13
N ARG A 174 -40.03 24.53 9.99
CA ARG A 174 -38.61 24.17 9.84
C ARG A 174 -37.70 24.97 10.77
N ILE A 175 -37.97 26.27 10.97
CA ILE A 175 -37.21 27.12 11.90
C ILE A 175 -37.39 26.62 13.34
N ILE A 176 -38.64 26.45 13.79
CA ILE A 176 -38.97 25.99 15.14
C ILE A 176 -38.38 24.59 15.38
N PHE A 177 -38.54 23.69 14.41
CA PHE A 177 -38.00 22.35 14.46
C PHE A 177 -36.48 22.34 14.57
N THR A 178 -35.77 23.15 13.79
CA THR A 178 -34.30 23.25 13.85
C THR A 178 -33.83 23.74 15.21
N ILE A 179 -34.51 24.75 15.78
CA ILE A 179 -34.23 25.24 17.12
C ILE A 179 -34.48 24.15 18.16
N ALA A 180 -35.63 23.48 18.11
CA ALA A 180 -35.99 22.41 19.05
C ALA A 180 -34.98 21.24 18.99
N VAL A 181 -34.61 20.79 17.79
CA VAL A 181 -33.59 19.74 17.60
C VAL A 181 -32.25 20.18 18.17
N SER A 182 -31.83 21.43 17.95
CA SER A 182 -30.57 21.93 18.50
C SER A 182 -30.56 21.93 20.02
N VAL A 183 -31.68 22.28 20.67
CA VAL A 183 -31.83 22.23 22.13
C VAL A 183 -31.80 20.79 22.64
N ILE A 184 -32.46 19.86 21.95
CA ILE A 184 -32.42 18.43 22.30
C ILE A 184 -30.99 17.89 22.18
N LEU A 185 -30.27 18.23 21.11
CA LEU A 185 -28.87 17.83 20.93
C LEU A 185 -27.98 18.35 22.06
N VAL A 186 -28.12 19.62 22.44
CA VAL A 186 -27.41 20.21 23.59
C VAL A 186 -27.71 19.44 24.87
N PHE A 187 -28.99 19.15 25.13
CA PHE A 187 -29.38 18.35 26.30
C PHE A 187 -28.77 16.96 26.29
N VAL A 188 -28.77 16.27 25.15
CA VAL A 188 -28.16 14.94 24.97
C VAL A 188 -26.66 15.01 25.21
N PHE A 189 -25.95 15.98 24.64
CA PHE A 189 -24.50 16.10 24.80
C PHE A 189 -24.08 16.37 26.24
N ILE A 190 -24.83 17.22 26.96
CA ILE A 190 -24.55 17.52 28.38
C ILE A 190 -24.89 16.31 29.26
N SER A 191 -26.01 15.64 29.01
CA SER A 191 -26.48 14.54 29.86
C SER A 191 -25.73 13.22 29.62
N TRP A 192 -25.14 13.03 28.43
CA TRP A 192 -24.42 11.82 28.08
C TRP A 192 -22.91 12.00 28.15
N GLU A 193 -22.35 11.72 29.33
CA GLU A 193 -20.89 11.76 29.55
C GLU A 193 -20.14 10.73 28.70
N GLY A 194 -20.75 9.57 28.43
CA GLY A 194 -20.13 8.48 27.68
C GLY A 194 -19.71 8.87 26.26
N LEU A 195 -20.48 9.71 25.56
CA LEU A 195 -20.10 10.21 24.23
C LEU A 195 -18.84 11.08 24.31
N SER A 196 -18.77 11.96 25.30
CA SER A 196 -17.66 12.89 25.49
C SER A 196 -16.39 12.15 25.93
N SER A 197 -16.51 11.19 26.85
CA SER A 197 -15.41 10.29 27.24
C SER A 197 -14.92 9.45 26.05
N TRP A 198 -15.83 8.93 25.22
CA TRP A 198 -15.45 8.21 24.00
C TRP A 198 -14.67 9.09 23.03
N ILE A 199 -15.08 10.35 22.81
CA ILE A 199 -14.35 11.30 21.93
C ILE A 199 -12.95 11.56 22.47
N LEU A 200 -12.81 11.84 23.78
CA LEU A 200 -11.51 12.14 24.38
C LEU A 200 -10.57 10.93 24.33
N ASN A 201 -11.06 9.76 24.73
CA ASN A 201 -10.26 8.54 24.71
C ASN A 201 -9.88 8.15 23.29
N SER A 202 -10.82 8.20 22.33
CA SER A 202 -10.52 7.86 20.94
C SER A 202 -9.53 8.84 20.30
N GLY A 203 -9.66 10.14 20.60
CA GLY A 203 -8.74 11.17 20.13
C GLY A 203 -7.33 10.96 20.69
N ARG A 204 -7.22 10.74 22.00
CA ARG A 204 -5.95 10.41 22.65
C ARG A 204 -5.32 9.15 22.06
N ASP A 205 -6.07 8.06 22.01
CA ASP A 205 -5.57 6.76 21.55
C ASP A 205 -5.11 6.86 20.08
N LEU A 206 -5.82 7.61 19.23
CA LEU A 206 -5.38 7.92 17.86
C LEU A 206 -4.02 8.62 17.85
N PHE A 207 -3.85 9.68 18.64
CA PHE A 207 -2.60 10.42 18.67
C PHE A 207 -1.44 9.60 19.28
N GLN A 208 -1.69 8.78 20.31
CA GLN A 208 -0.69 7.86 20.85
C GLN A 208 -0.28 6.79 19.84
N VAL A 209 -1.23 6.25 19.06
CA VAL A 209 -0.90 5.31 17.99
C VAL A 209 0.01 5.99 16.96
N ILE A 210 -0.31 7.20 16.53
CA ILE A 210 0.54 7.92 15.58
C ILE A 210 1.90 8.27 16.20
N GLU A 211 1.93 8.76 17.44
CA GLU A 211 3.16 9.00 18.19
C GLU A 211 4.04 7.76 18.19
N SER A 212 3.51 6.59 18.53
CA SER A 212 4.29 5.33 18.57
C SER A 212 4.90 4.94 17.23
N LYS A 213 4.29 5.35 16.10
CA LYS A 213 4.82 5.09 14.75
C LYS A 213 5.90 6.06 14.31
N PHE A 214 5.96 7.23 14.94
CA PHE A 214 6.93 8.27 14.62
C PHE A 214 7.99 8.45 15.70
N ASN A 215 7.77 8.03 16.94
CA ASN A 215 8.74 8.07 18.03
C ASN A 215 9.57 6.78 18.06
N VAL A 216 10.46 6.64 17.07
CA VAL A 216 11.23 5.43 16.84
C VAL A 216 12.72 5.73 17.01
N ASP A 217 13.44 4.84 17.68
CA ASP A 217 14.89 4.93 17.88
C ASP A 217 15.62 5.05 16.54
N GLY A 218 16.69 5.85 16.50
CA GLY A 218 17.48 6.07 15.28
C GLY A 218 18.18 4.80 14.73
N ALA A 219 18.20 3.71 15.50
CA ALA A 219 18.73 2.41 15.08
C ALA A 219 17.66 1.50 14.43
N ALA A 220 16.39 1.88 14.49
CA ALA A 220 15.33 1.09 13.87
C ALA A 220 15.47 1.10 12.35
N ARG A 221 14.97 0.03 11.72
CA ARG A 221 14.95 -0.09 10.27
C ARG A 221 13.50 -0.02 9.78
N PRO A 222 13.25 0.50 8.56
CA PRO A 222 11.91 0.49 7.99
C PRO A 222 11.38 -0.92 7.68
N PHE A 223 12.31 -1.81 7.34
CA PHE A 223 12.02 -3.20 7.04
C PHE A 223 12.97 -4.07 7.85
N ASP A 224 12.44 -5.17 8.36
CA ASP A 224 13.26 -6.20 8.96
C ASP A 224 12.88 -7.58 8.40
N ALA A 225 13.76 -8.55 8.57
CA ALA A 225 13.60 -9.89 8.05
C ALA A 225 13.66 -10.88 9.22
N MET A 226 12.52 -11.52 9.48
CA MET A 226 12.45 -12.59 10.46
C MET A 226 13.02 -13.86 9.84
N ARG A 227 14.09 -14.37 10.46
CA ARG A 227 14.71 -15.63 10.05
C ARG A 227 13.74 -16.78 10.25
N PRO A 228 13.72 -17.75 9.34
CA PRO A 228 12.95 -18.97 9.53
C PRO A 228 13.44 -19.73 10.77
N GLU A 229 12.50 -20.16 11.60
CA GLU A 229 12.81 -20.91 12.81
C GLU A 229 12.52 -22.40 12.59
N ILE A 230 13.32 -23.27 13.22
CA ILE A 230 13.09 -24.71 13.23
C ILE A 230 12.78 -25.10 14.68
N ILE A 231 11.56 -25.60 14.90
CA ILE A 231 11.10 -25.98 16.24
C ILE A 231 10.96 -27.50 16.29
N GLN A 232 11.56 -28.10 17.32
CA GLN A 232 11.41 -29.53 17.61
C GLN A 232 10.44 -29.72 18.79
N LYS A 233 9.13 -29.59 18.54
CA LYS A 233 8.09 -29.85 19.57
C LYS A 233 7.88 -31.35 19.85
N GLY A 234 8.46 -32.25 19.05
CA GLY A 234 8.30 -33.71 19.18
C GLY A 234 9.50 -34.48 18.63
N LYS A 235 9.30 -35.74 18.20
CA LYS A 235 10.40 -36.59 17.71
C LYS A 235 11.13 -36.06 16.46
N PHE A 236 10.48 -35.20 15.67
CA PHE A 236 11.03 -34.67 14.42
C PHE A 236 11.02 -33.13 14.41
N PRO A 237 12.08 -32.48 13.88
CA PRO A 237 12.08 -31.05 13.65
C PRO A 237 11.02 -30.66 12.62
N ASN A 238 10.36 -29.53 12.80
CA ASN A 238 9.48 -28.91 11.81
C ASN A 238 9.76 -27.41 11.73
N TYR A 239 9.35 -26.78 10.63
CA TYR A 239 9.42 -25.32 10.53
C TYR A 239 8.46 -24.66 11.53
N GLY A 240 8.93 -23.59 12.16
CA GLY A 240 8.17 -22.75 13.08
C GLY A 240 7.28 -21.73 12.35
N PRO A 241 6.56 -20.89 13.12
CA PRO A 241 5.73 -19.81 12.56
C PRO A 241 6.56 -18.64 12.01
N SER A 242 7.81 -18.53 12.45
CA SER A 242 8.79 -17.54 12.04
C SER A 242 9.26 -17.84 10.60
N GLY A 243 9.22 -16.84 9.72
CA GLY A 243 9.56 -16.98 8.30
C GLY A 243 8.38 -17.30 7.38
N LEU A 244 8.66 -17.48 6.09
CA LEU A 244 7.69 -17.92 5.08
C LEU A 244 7.96 -19.39 4.74
N THR A 245 7.07 -20.27 5.19
CA THR A 245 7.21 -21.72 5.05
C THR A 245 6.24 -22.25 4.00
N MET A 246 6.77 -22.97 3.01
CA MET A 246 6.02 -23.72 2.02
C MET A 246 6.14 -25.20 2.32
N SER A 247 5.01 -25.90 2.51
CA SER A 247 5.01 -27.36 2.62
C SER A 247 5.46 -28.01 1.32
N VAL A 248 5.90 -29.28 1.38
CA VAL A 248 6.30 -30.04 0.18
C VAL A 248 5.18 -30.06 -0.86
N SER A 249 3.94 -30.35 -0.44
CA SER A 249 2.79 -30.41 -1.34
C SER A 249 2.51 -29.06 -1.99
N PHE A 250 2.56 -27.98 -1.22
CA PHE A 250 2.34 -26.64 -1.75
C PHE A 250 3.45 -26.23 -2.73
N ALA A 251 4.72 -26.47 -2.37
CA ALA A 251 5.86 -26.18 -3.23
C ALA A 251 5.80 -26.98 -4.54
N ALA A 252 5.42 -28.26 -4.50
CA ALA A 252 5.27 -29.10 -5.69
C ALA A 252 4.20 -28.57 -6.65
N VAL A 253 3.04 -28.18 -6.11
CA VAL A 253 1.97 -27.54 -6.90
C VAL A 253 2.44 -26.20 -7.45
N PHE A 254 3.07 -25.37 -6.62
CA PHE A 254 3.59 -24.06 -7.01
C PHE A 254 4.56 -24.18 -8.19
N PHE A 255 5.60 -25.00 -8.09
CA PHE A 255 6.58 -25.18 -9.17
C PHE A 255 5.95 -25.85 -10.39
N GLY A 256 5.08 -26.85 -10.20
CA GLY A 256 4.35 -27.50 -11.29
C GLY A 256 3.57 -26.50 -12.12
N VAL A 257 2.74 -25.67 -11.48
CA VAL A 257 1.92 -24.67 -12.15
C VAL A 257 2.79 -23.57 -12.76
N VAL A 258 3.74 -23.01 -12.01
CA VAL A 258 4.59 -21.90 -12.48
C VAL A 258 5.38 -22.31 -13.72
N PHE A 259 6.03 -23.47 -13.71
CA PHE A 259 6.83 -23.91 -14.86
C PHE A 259 5.95 -24.29 -16.05
N TYR A 260 4.85 -25.01 -15.84
CA TYR A 260 3.90 -25.34 -16.89
C TYR A 260 3.34 -24.08 -17.58
N THR A 261 2.84 -23.13 -16.80
CA THR A 261 2.26 -21.89 -17.32
C THR A 261 3.33 -21.01 -17.97
N SER A 262 4.54 -20.91 -17.41
CA SER A 262 5.63 -20.14 -18.01
C SER A 262 6.06 -20.68 -19.37
N ALA A 263 6.11 -22.01 -19.55
CA ALA A 263 6.41 -22.64 -20.82
C ALA A 263 5.30 -22.37 -21.85
N PHE A 264 4.03 -22.46 -21.45
CA PHE A 264 2.90 -22.19 -22.34
C PHE A 264 2.86 -20.72 -22.79
N ILE A 265 3.02 -19.78 -21.86
CA ILE A 265 3.09 -18.34 -22.19
C ILE A 265 4.29 -18.06 -23.08
N GLY A 266 5.47 -18.61 -22.75
CA GLY A 266 6.68 -18.42 -23.55
C GLY A 266 6.52 -18.88 -25.01
N GLU A 267 5.82 -19.99 -25.24
CA GLU A 267 5.53 -20.46 -26.59
C GLU A 267 4.54 -19.58 -27.32
N ASN A 268 3.48 -19.11 -26.65
CA ASN A 268 2.52 -18.19 -27.26
C ASN A 268 3.19 -16.88 -27.68
N VAL A 269 4.08 -16.33 -26.83
CA VAL A 269 4.87 -15.13 -27.16
C VAL A 269 5.81 -15.41 -28.34
N ARG A 270 6.49 -16.57 -28.36
CA ARG A 270 7.34 -16.97 -29.50
C ARG A 270 6.53 -17.10 -30.79
N GLY A 271 5.36 -17.76 -30.73
CA GLY A 271 4.43 -17.92 -31.84
C GLY A 271 3.92 -16.59 -32.38
N GLY A 272 3.53 -15.67 -31.49
CA GLY A 272 3.10 -14.32 -31.86
C GLY A 272 4.21 -13.52 -32.55
N ILE A 273 5.45 -13.58 -32.05
CA ILE A 273 6.60 -12.92 -32.69
C ILE A 273 6.89 -13.53 -34.07
N LEU A 274 6.83 -14.86 -34.21
CA LEU A 274 7.09 -15.54 -35.48
C LEU A 274 5.97 -15.35 -36.52
N ALA A 275 4.76 -15.01 -36.09
CA ALA A 275 3.65 -14.68 -36.97
C ALA A 275 3.83 -13.33 -37.68
N VAL A 276 4.67 -12.44 -37.15
CA VAL A 276 4.94 -11.13 -37.76
C VAL A 276 5.70 -11.32 -39.09
N PRO A 277 5.20 -10.76 -40.21
CA PRO A 277 5.86 -10.90 -41.51
C PRO A 277 7.30 -10.39 -41.51
N LYS A 278 8.23 -11.17 -42.08
CA LYS A 278 9.67 -10.82 -42.14
C LYS A 278 9.92 -9.45 -42.80
N GLY A 279 9.12 -9.07 -43.79
CA GLY A 279 9.22 -7.76 -44.46
C GLY A 279 9.06 -6.58 -43.52
N GLN A 280 8.28 -6.69 -42.45
CA GLN A 280 8.14 -5.63 -41.43
C GLN A 280 9.44 -5.46 -40.62
N ILE A 281 10.12 -6.58 -40.33
CA ILE A 281 11.40 -6.59 -39.60
C ILE A 281 12.53 -6.03 -40.48
N GLU A 282 12.55 -6.41 -41.76
CA GLU A 282 13.52 -5.93 -42.74
C GLU A 282 13.32 -4.45 -43.05
N ALA A 283 12.08 -3.99 -43.23
CA ALA A 283 11.76 -2.57 -43.40
C ALA A 283 12.18 -1.74 -42.18
N ALA A 284 11.90 -2.21 -40.97
CA ALA A 284 12.34 -1.56 -39.74
C ALA A 284 13.87 -1.38 -39.69
N ARG A 285 14.63 -2.40 -40.09
CA ARG A 285 16.10 -2.32 -40.18
C ARG A 285 16.56 -1.38 -41.31
N ALA A 286 15.89 -1.39 -42.45
CA ALA A 286 16.22 -0.53 -43.60
C ALA A 286 16.07 0.97 -43.27
N VAL A 287 15.12 1.33 -42.39
CA VAL A 287 14.93 2.70 -41.87
C VAL A 287 15.88 3.01 -40.70
N GLY A 288 16.80 2.11 -40.36
CA GLY A 288 17.85 2.32 -39.36
C GLY A 288 17.42 2.05 -37.91
N LEU A 289 16.28 1.40 -37.66
CA LEU A 289 15.88 1.04 -36.30
C LEU A 289 16.79 -0.05 -35.72
N ARG A 290 17.24 0.15 -34.48
CA ARG A 290 17.95 -0.88 -33.71
C ARG A 290 17.03 -2.05 -33.40
N GLN A 291 17.58 -3.25 -33.18
CA GLN A 291 16.77 -4.45 -32.90
C GLN A 291 15.79 -4.29 -31.74
N SER A 292 16.17 -3.58 -30.68
CA SER A 292 15.27 -3.26 -29.55
C SER A 292 14.16 -2.26 -29.92
N GLN A 293 14.46 -1.30 -30.81
CA GLN A 293 13.46 -0.35 -31.31
C GLN A 293 12.49 -1.02 -32.27
N ALA A 294 12.98 -1.86 -33.18
CA ALA A 294 12.16 -2.68 -34.07
C ALA A 294 11.27 -3.64 -33.27
N LEU A 295 11.82 -4.29 -32.25
CA LEU A 295 11.05 -5.13 -31.33
C LEU A 295 9.93 -4.32 -30.65
N ARG A 296 10.25 -3.16 -30.09
CA ARG A 296 9.29 -2.35 -29.33
C ARG A 296 8.22 -1.64 -30.17
N HIS A 297 8.56 -1.11 -31.35
CA HIS A 297 7.67 -0.24 -32.12
C HIS A 297 7.02 -0.93 -33.31
N VAL A 298 7.51 -2.09 -33.74
CA VAL A 298 7.00 -2.80 -34.94
C VAL A 298 6.54 -4.21 -34.60
N ILE A 299 7.43 -5.03 -34.02
CA ILE A 299 7.18 -6.46 -33.82
C ILE A 299 6.18 -6.70 -32.68
N LEU A 300 6.45 -6.20 -31.46
CA LEU A 300 5.60 -6.45 -30.30
C LEU A 300 4.16 -5.93 -30.51
N PRO A 301 3.90 -4.71 -31.03
CA PRO A 301 2.54 -4.23 -31.27
C PRO A 301 1.71 -5.07 -32.26
N GLN A 302 2.37 -5.83 -33.14
CA GLN A 302 1.71 -6.71 -34.12
C GLN A 302 1.62 -8.16 -33.65
N ALA A 303 2.46 -8.55 -32.68
CA ALA A 303 2.53 -9.89 -32.12
C ALA A 303 1.50 -10.15 -30.99
N PHE A 304 0.90 -9.09 -30.44
CA PHE A 304 -0.08 -9.13 -29.35
C PHE A 304 -1.49 -8.77 -29.81
#